data_AF-A0ABD3DJV2-F1
#
_entry.id   AF-A0ABD3DJV2-F1
#
_cell.length_a   1.000
_cell.length_b   1.000
_cell.length_c   1.000
_cell.angle_alpha   90.00
_cell.angle_beta   90.00
_cell.angle_gamma   90.00
#
_symmetry.space_group_name_H-M   'P 1'
#
loop_
_entity.id
_entity.type
_entity.pdbx_description
1 polymer ?
#
loop_
_entity_poly.entity_id
_entity_poly.type
_entity_poly.pdbx_seq_one_letter_code
_entity_poly.pdbx_strand_id
1 'polypeptide(L)'
;MAYMKLGSKSEAFHREGQSWHCTSGLQSDVTIEIGEMSFHLHKFPLLSRSGLLEKLIAENTTPKSSCVVQLNQLPGGAIAFELVAKFCYGVKIELTSMNVVSLRCAAESLQMTDDYGEGNLVALTESFLNEVFGNWTDTIKALETCEEVLQHAEDLHIVSRCINSLAAKACADPTLFGWPVEQSGPGKFWNGISTVPHHHHASDEWWYEDVSFLSLPLYKRLIQAVEANGARPENIARALVFYAKKYIPQMNRQSSFKHSSSTISIPSEADQAVLLEEIVELMPNTKGVMHTRFLLRLLRTAMVLQASPACRESLERRVGLELDQTALEDVLIPNLGYSVETLYDIDCFQRMLDHFISVEQASTAASPCIVEESQLVEGTHTLTSLTMVANLVDAYLAEVAPDVNLKFPKFQSLAAAVPDYARPLSDGIYRAIDIFLKAHPWLTDSEREQICRLMNFQKLSLEASTHAAQNERLPLRVIVQVLFFEQLRLRTSISSWLFVSDNVEHSQNQSSGPGFLKGPHQGEMSRDRVTSIEDMRERVCELEKECQGMKDEFRKIVKSKRSWNIFCRRKSNIPKSPKDCKGKSKRTSDRNGEMGCY
;
A
#
# COMPACT_ATOMS: atom_id res chain seq x y z
N MET A 1 14.61 18.26 -30.69
CA MET A 1 14.97 16.91 -31.16
C MET A 1 16.27 17.03 -31.92
N ALA A 2 17.27 16.26 -31.51
CA ALA A 2 18.54 16.14 -32.22
C ALA A 2 18.29 15.51 -33.60
N TYR A 3 18.96 16.05 -34.62
CA TYR A 3 19.00 15.45 -35.94
C TYR A 3 20.36 15.74 -36.59
N MET A 4 20.84 14.80 -37.40
CA MET A 4 22.09 14.94 -38.15
C MET A 4 21.85 14.59 -39.62
N LYS A 5 22.33 15.43 -40.54
CA LYS A 5 22.23 15.16 -41.98
C LYS A 5 23.58 14.69 -42.50
N LEU A 6 23.59 13.55 -43.18
CA LEU A 6 24.77 12.99 -43.82
C LEU A 6 24.58 12.98 -45.35
N GLY A 7 25.68 12.98 -46.10
CA GLY A 7 25.65 12.93 -47.56
C GLY A 7 25.31 14.27 -48.24
N SER A 8 25.51 14.33 -49.56
CA SER A 8 25.32 15.54 -50.35
C SER A 8 24.54 15.33 -51.64
N LYS A 9 24.44 14.08 -52.12
CA LYS A 9 23.74 13.74 -53.36
C LYS A 9 22.22 13.64 -53.15
N SER A 10 21.46 13.91 -54.21
CA SER A 10 20.01 13.72 -54.24
C SER A 10 19.62 12.25 -54.18
N GLU A 11 18.34 11.97 -53.95
CA GLU A 11 17.78 10.62 -53.97
C GLU A 11 18.17 9.90 -55.27
N ALA A 12 18.74 8.70 -55.12
CA ALA A 12 19.27 7.88 -56.20
C ALA A 12 18.74 6.44 -56.14
N PHE A 13 17.76 6.19 -55.28
CA PHE A 13 17.10 4.90 -55.11
C PHE A 13 15.62 5.03 -55.40
N HIS A 14 15.06 4.01 -56.05
CA HIS A 14 13.62 3.83 -56.19
C HIS A 14 13.23 2.41 -55.84
N ARG A 15 12.01 2.24 -55.32
CA ARG A 15 11.47 0.95 -54.89
C ARG A 15 10.40 0.48 -55.86
N GLU A 16 10.57 -0.71 -56.41
CA GLU A 16 9.58 -1.43 -57.22
C GLU A 16 9.19 -2.73 -56.50
N GLY A 17 8.02 -2.75 -55.88
CA GLY A 17 7.59 -3.89 -55.07
C GLY A 17 8.55 -4.16 -53.90
N GLN A 18 9.17 -5.33 -53.89
CA GLN A 18 10.17 -5.78 -52.90
C GLN A 18 11.62 -5.60 -53.39
N SER A 19 11.84 -4.79 -54.44
CA SER A 19 13.16 -4.55 -55.01
C SER A 19 13.52 -3.07 -55.00
N TRP A 20 14.71 -2.76 -54.50
CA TRP A 20 15.31 -1.43 -54.53
C TRP A 20 16.34 -1.36 -55.66
N HIS A 21 16.26 -0.32 -56.46
CA HIS A 21 17.13 -0.13 -57.62
C HIS A 21 17.82 1.24 -57.57
N CYS A 22 19.11 1.25 -57.86
CA CYS A 22 19.88 2.49 -57.99
C CYS A 22 19.68 3.11 -59.39
N THR A 23 19.33 4.41 -59.45
CA THR A 23 19.03 5.15 -60.70
C THR A 23 20.26 5.73 -61.39
N SER A 24 21.46 5.23 -61.10
CA SER A 24 22.73 5.77 -61.63
C SER A 24 22.94 5.62 -63.15
N GLY A 25 22.02 4.95 -63.86
CA GLY A 25 22.11 4.68 -65.31
C GLY A 25 23.04 3.52 -65.67
N LEU A 26 23.74 2.94 -64.70
CA LEU A 26 24.54 1.73 -64.85
C LEU A 26 23.74 0.48 -64.46
N GLN A 27 24.09 -0.66 -65.06
CA GLN A 27 23.53 -1.95 -64.68
C GLN A 27 24.14 -2.41 -63.35
N SER A 28 23.29 -2.84 -62.42
CA SER A 28 23.69 -3.39 -61.13
C SER A 28 24.57 -4.64 -61.29
N ASP A 29 25.67 -4.72 -60.55
CA ASP A 29 26.63 -5.82 -60.59
C ASP A 29 26.64 -6.66 -59.29
N VAL A 30 25.82 -6.27 -58.31
CA VAL A 30 25.57 -7.01 -57.08
C VAL A 30 24.12 -6.85 -56.61
N THR A 31 23.54 -7.93 -56.10
CA THR A 31 22.24 -7.92 -55.41
C THR A 31 22.44 -8.31 -53.95
N ILE A 32 21.96 -7.49 -53.03
CA ILE A 32 21.94 -7.80 -51.59
C ILE A 32 20.51 -8.17 -51.19
N GLU A 33 20.33 -9.35 -50.61
CA GLU A 33 19.03 -9.86 -50.16
C GLU A 33 18.94 -9.81 -48.63
N ILE A 34 17.89 -9.18 -48.10
CA ILE A 34 17.61 -9.06 -46.67
C ILE A 34 16.14 -9.39 -46.42
N GLY A 35 15.89 -10.59 -45.88
CA GLY A 35 14.53 -11.11 -45.76
C GLY A 35 13.87 -11.20 -47.13
N GLU A 36 12.72 -10.54 -47.31
CA GLU A 36 12.00 -10.50 -48.58
C GLU A 36 12.46 -9.36 -49.50
N MET A 37 13.35 -8.47 -49.05
CA MET A 37 13.77 -7.29 -49.80
C MET A 37 15.06 -7.55 -50.57
N SER A 38 15.09 -7.14 -51.84
CA SER A 38 16.28 -7.21 -52.71
C SER A 38 16.81 -5.82 -53.04
N PHE A 39 18.12 -5.61 -52.95
CA PHE A 39 18.77 -4.34 -53.27
C PHE A 39 19.73 -4.54 -54.45
N HIS A 40 19.41 -3.97 -55.60
CA HIS A 40 20.21 -4.01 -56.81
C HIS A 40 21.18 -2.83 -56.85
N LEU A 41 22.45 -3.11 -56.56
CA LEU A 41 23.48 -2.14 -56.23
C LEU A 41 24.74 -2.31 -57.10
N HIS A 42 25.75 -1.51 -56.79
CA HIS A 42 27.06 -1.51 -57.40
C HIS A 42 28.10 -1.91 -56.35
N LYS A 43 29.05 -2.77 -56.71
CA LYS A 43 30.09 -3.25 -55.79
C LYS A 43 30.90 -2.11 -55.20
N PHE A 44 31.43 -1.22 -56.04
CA PHE A 44 32.40 -0.20 -55.62
C PHE A 44 31.94 0.66 -54.42
N PRO A 45 30.75 1.31 -54.42
CA PRO A 45 30.26 2.06 -53.25
C PRO A 45 30.22 1.25 -51.95
N LEU A 46 29.85 -0.03 -52.01
CA LEU A 46 29.72 -0.91 -50.85
C LEU A 46 31.09 -1.35 -50.32
N LEU A 47 31.96 -1.84 -51.21
CA LEU A 47 33.30 -2.31 -50.87
C LEU A 47 34.14 -1.20 -50.24
N SER A 48 33.94 0.04 -50.70
CA SER A 48 34.66 1.20 -50.17
C SER A 48 34.28 1.60 -48.75
N ARG A 49 33.24 1.00 -48.15
CA ARG A 49 32.67 1.42 -46.86
C ARG A 49 32.39 0.30 -45.87
N SER A 50 32.39 -0.97 -46.28
CA SER A 50 32.01 -2.10 -45.43
C SER A 50 32.96 -3.29 -45.62
N GLY A 51 33.64 -3.68 -44.53
CA GLY A 51 34.52 -4.84 -44.53
C GLY A 51 33.78 -6.17 -44.69
N LEU A 52 32.60 -6.31 -44.08
CA LEU A 52 31.82 -7.54 -44.22
C LEU A 52 31.30 -7.71 -45.65
N LEU A 53 30.78 -6.65 -46.27
CA LEU A 53 30.33 -6.72 -47.67
C LEU A 53 31.49 -6.99 -48.61
N GLU A 54 32.67 -6.42 -48.35
CA GLU A 54 33.87 -6.74 -49.12
C GLU A 54 34.19 -8.23 -49.11
N LYS A 55 34.24 -8.82 -47.91
CA LYS A 55 34.47 -10.25 -47.75
C LYS A 55 33.41 -11.11 -48.44
N LEU A 56 32.13 -10.84 -48.19
CA LEU A 56 31.03 -11.64 -48.74
C LEU A 56 30.93 -11.54 -50.26
N ILE A 57 31.14 -10.35 -50.83
CA ILE A 57 31.12 -10.16 -52.29
C ILE A 57 32.31 -10.86 -52.94
N ALA A 58 33.49 -10.84 -52.31
CA ALA A 58 34.66 -11.56 -52.80
C ALA A 58 34.42 -13.08 -52.82
N GLU A 59 33.79 -13.63 -51.78
CA GLU A 59 33.45 -15.06 -51.68
C GLU A 59 32.39 -15.51 -52.69
N ASN A 60 31.46 -14.63 -53.07
CA ASN A 60 30.33 -14.94 -53.96
C ASN A 60 30.55 -14.56 -55.43
N THR A 61 31.67 -13.90 -55.78
CA THR A 61 31.94 -13.50 -57.16
C THR A 61 32.51 -14.68 -57.96
N THR A 62 31.72 -15.25 -58.88
CA THR A 62 32.19 -16.21 -59.89
C THR A 62 32.25 -15.56 -61.29
N PRO A 63 33.11 -16.02 -62.22
CA PRO A 63 33.36 -15.33 -63.49
C PRO A 63 32.19 -15.32 -64.50
N LYS A 64 31.01 -15.90 -64.18
CA LYS A 64 29.88 -16.02 -65.12
C LYS A 64 28.49 -15.72 -64.53
N SER A 65 28.37 -15.34 -63.26
CA SER A 65 27.06 -15.11 -62.61
C SER A 65 26.93 -13.72 -61.98
N SER A 66 25.69 -13.23 -61.86
CA SER A 66 25.34 -12.09 -61.01
C SER A 66 25.71 -12.40 -59.57
N CYS A 67 26.41 -11.49 -58.89
CA CYS A 67 26.81 -11.65 -57.50
C CYS A 67 25.60 -11.39 -56.59
N VAL A 68 25.11 -12.43 -55.91
CA VAL A 68 24.01 -12.31 -54.94
C VAL A 68 24.56 -12.59 -53.55
N VAL A 69 24.30 -11.70 -52.60
CA VAL A 69 24.73 -11.83 -51.19
C VAL A 69 23.51 -11.79 -50.29
N GLN A 70 23.37 -12.79 -49.42
CA GLN A 70 22.27 -12.88 -48.47
C GLN A 70 22.72 -12.42 -47.08
N LEU A 71 21.96 -11.51 -46.48
CA LEU A 71 22.19 -10.96 -45.14
C LEU A 71 20.97 -11.27 -44.25
N ASN A 72 20.89 -12.50 -43.78
CA ASN A 72 19.70 -13.02 -43.09
C ASN A 72 19.55 -12.54 -41.63
N GLN A 73 20.52 -11.80 -41.07
CA GLN A 73 20.54 -11.40 -39.66
C GLN A 73 20.98 -9.94 -39.44
N LEU A 74 20.75 -9.05 -40.41
CA LEU A 74 21.13 -7.65 -40.24
C LEU A 74 20.22 -6.97 -39.19
N PRO A 75 20.78 -6.34 -38.14
CA PRO A 75 20.00 -5.56 -37.18
C PRO A 75 19.20 -4.45 -37.87
N GLY A 76 17.92 -4.30 -37.54
CA GLY A 76 17.03 -3.32 -38.19
C GLY A 76 16.62 -3.69 -39.63
N GLY A 77 17.08 -4.84 -40.14
CA GLY A 77 16.67 -5.42 -41.41
C GLY A 77 16.84 -4.49 -42.61
N ALA A 78 15.92 -4.63 -43.58
CA ALA A 78 15.99 -3.90 -44.84
C ALA A 78 15.87 -2.37 -44.66
N ILE A 79 15.17 -1.90 -43.62
CA ILE A 79 15.00 -0.46 -43.35
C ILE A 79 16.35 0.16 -42.95
N ALA A 80 17.09 -0.49 -42.04
CA ALA A 80 18.43 -0.04 -41.68
C ALA A 80 19.38 -0.12 -42.88
N PHE A 81 19.29 -1.19 -43.68
CA PHE A 81 20.14 -1.35 -44.86
C PHE A 81 19.88 -0.31 -45.95
N GLU A 82 18.64 0.18 -46.12
CA GLU A 82 18.36 1.28 -47.04
C GLU A 82 19.21 2.51 -46.69
N LEU A 83 19.30 2.85 -45.40
CA LEU A 83 20.13 3.96 -44.92
C LEU A 83 21.62 3.69 -45.14
N VAL A 84 22.07 2.45 -44.89
CA VAL A 84 23.45 2.01 -45.17
C VAL A 84 23.77 2.17 -46.66
N ALA A 85 22.92 1.67 -47.56
CA ALA A 85 23.11 1.76 -49.00
C ALA A 85 23.15 3.23 -49.45
N LYS A 86 22.24 4.07 -48.95
CA LYS A 86 22.25 5.51 -49.22
C LYS A 86 23.56 6.16 -48.75
N PHE A 87 24.03 5.83 -47.56
CA PHE A 87 25.31 6.31 -47.04
C PHE A 87 26.49 5.92 -47.94
N CYS A 88 26.59 4.65 -48.34
CA CYS A 88 27.65 4.16 -49.23
C CYS A 88 27.70 4.91 -50.57
N TYR A 89 26.54 5.35 -51.07
CA TYR A 89 26.44 6.12 -52.31
C TYR A 89 26.63 7.63 -52.13
N GLY A 90 26.72 8.12 -50.89
CA GLY A 90 26.77 9.55 -50.55
C GLY A 90 25.44 10.27 -50.74
N VAL A 91 24.33 9.52 -50.78
CA VAL A 91 22.96 10.07 -50.81
C VAL A 91 22.63 10.67 -49.46
N LYS A 92 21.85 11.75 -49.46
CA LYS A 92 21.42 12.40 -48.23
C LYS A 92 20.61 11.45 -47.34
N ILE A 93 21.04 11.28 -46.10
CA ILE A 93 20.28 10.58 -45.05
C ILE A 93 20.13 11.47 -43.82
N GLU A 94 19.06 11.25 -43.07
CA GLU A 94 18.77 11.97 -41.85
C GLU A 94 18.79 11.00 -40.67
N LEU A 95 19.69 11.24 -39.71
CA LEU A 95 19.75 10.52 -38.45
C LEU A 95 18.85 11.19 -37.43
N THR A 96 18.08 10.37 -36.72
CA THR A 96 17.14 10.76 -35.67
C THR A 96 17.19 9.74 -34.53
N SER A 97 16.60 10.07 -33.38
CA SER A 97 16.44 9.14 -32.26
C SER A 97 15.64 7.88 -32.61
N MET A 98 14.86 7.90 -33.70
CA MET A 98 14.04 6.77 -34.15
C MET A 98 14.78 5.76 -35.02
N ASN A 99 15.95 6.11 -35.59
CA ASN A 99 16.65 5.24 -36.53
C ASN A 99 18.13 4.98 -36.19
N VAL A 100 18.73 5.82 -35.34
CA VAL A 100 20.16 5.74 -35.05
C VAL A 100 20.56 4.43 -34.38
N VAL A 101 19.73 3.85 -33.52
CA VAL A 101 20.05 2.61 -32.78
C VAL A 101 20.19 1.43 -33.75
N SER A 102 19.16 1.20 -34.57
CA SER A 102 19.17 0.14 -35.58
C SER A 102 20.30 0.35 -36.60
N LEU A 103 20.55 1.60 -37.01
CA LEU A 103 21.64 1.93 -37.93
C LEU A 103 23.03 1.70 -37.32
N ARG A 104 23.24 2.06 -36.04
CA ARG A 104 24.49 1.82 -35.31
C ARG A 104 24.77 0.31 -35.18
N CYS A 105 23.75 -0.49 -34.91
CA CYS A 105 23.87 -1.96 -34.83
C CYS A 105 24.15 -2.58 -36.20
N ALA A 106 23.49 -2.11 -37.26
CA ALA A 106 23.74 -2.55 -38.63
C ALA A 106 25.16 -2.18 -39.10
N ALA A 107 25.60 -0.95 -38.82
CA ALA A 107 26.94 -0.47 -39.15
C ALA A 107 28.04 -1.29 -38.48
N GLU A 108 27.84 -1.69 -37.22
CA GLU A 108 28.75 -2.60 -36.51
C GLU A 108 28.82 -3.96 -37.21
N SER A 109 27.65 -4.55 -37.48
CA SER A 109 27.56 -5.88 -38.11
C SER A 109 28.21 -5.91 -39.48
N LEU A 110 28.11 -4.81 -40.22
CA LEU A 110 28.70 -4.65 -41.55
C LEU A 110 30.17 -4.20 -41.52
N GLN A 111 30.77 -4.03 -40.34
CA GLN A 111 32.15 -3.57 -40.17
C GLN A 111 32.41 -2.25 -40.92
N MET A 112 31.51 -1.28 -40.74
CA MET A 112 31.62 0.05 -41.35
C MET A 112 32.46 0.99 -40.47
N THR A 113 33.71 0.61 -40.26
CA THR A 113 34.70 1.33 -39.44
C THR A 113 35.51 2.32 -40.28
N ASP A 114 36.28 3.19 -39.63
CA ASP A 114 37.14 4.16 -40.32
C ASP A 114 38.28 3.49 -41.13
N ASP A 115 38.57 2.21 -40.91
CA ASP A 115 39.47 1.40 -41.75
C ASP A 115 38.97 1.31 -43.20
N TYR A 116 37.65 1.41 -43.39
CA TYR A 116 36.95 1.43 -44.67
C TYR A 116 36.51 2.86 -45.05
N GLY A 117 37.29 3.86 -44.65
CA GLY A 117 37.12 5.25 -45.07
C GLY A 117 36.75 6.17 -43.92
N GLU A 118 37.44 7.31 -43.84
CA GLU A 118 37.30 8.29 -42.76
C GLU A 118 35.85 8.76 -42.56
N GLY A 119 35.45 8.88 -41.29
CA GLY A 119 34.12 9.31 -40.90
C GLY A 119 33.06 8.29 -41.33
N ASN A 120 33.32 7.01 -41.08
CA ASN A 120 32.39 5.95 -41.46
C ASN A 120 31.19 5.86 -40.51
N LEU A 121 30.22 5.02 -40.88
CA LEU A 121 28.90 5.01 -40.26
C LEU A 121 28.93 4.64 -38.77
N VAL A 122 29.86 3.78 -38.33
CA VAL A 122 30.04 3.47 -36.90
C VAL A 122 30.41 4.73 -36.12
N ALA A 123 31.43 5.48 -36.55
CA ALA A 123 31.88 6.69 -35.87
C ALA A 123 30.81 7.80 -35.88
N LEU A 124 30.12 7.98 -37.01
CA LEU A 124 29.07 9.00 -37.16
C LEU A 124 27.85 8.71 -36.29
N THR A 125 27.37 7.46 -36.30
CA THR A 125 26.22 7.06 -35.46
C THR A 125 26.57 7.09 -33.98
N GLU A 126 27.80 6.74 -33.60
CA GLU A 126 28.29 6.85 -32.23
C GLU A 126 28.34 8.31 -31.74
N SER A 127 28.85 9.22 -32.58
CA SER A 127 28.85 10.66 -32.28
C SER A 127 27.44 11.19 -32.09
N PHE A 128 26.51 10.82 -32.98
CA PHE A 128 25.13 11.28 -32.89
C PHE A 128 24.40 10.67 -31.68
N LEU A 129 24.67 9.41 -31.31
CA LEU A 129 24.16 8.81 -30.08
C LEU A 129 24.56 9.60 -28.83
N ASN A 130 25.80 10.12 -28.78
CA ASN A 130 26.22 10.98 -27.66
C ASN A 130 25.39 12.27 -27.55
N GLU A 131 24.98 12.86 -28.67
CA GLU A 131 24.06 14.01 -28.69
C GLU A 131 22.66 13.60 -28.24
N VAL A 132 22.16 12.44 -28.70
CA VAL A 132 20.86 11.87 -28.32
C VAL A 132 20.80 11.64 -26.81
N PHE A 133 21.85 11.06 -26.20
CA PHE A 133 21.93 10.88 -24.75
C PHE A 133 21.91 12.21 -23.99
N GLY A 134 22.25 13.33 -24.62
CA GLY A 134 22.14 14.66 -24.02
C GLY A 134 20.69 15.12 -23.82
N ASN A 135 19.74 14.61 -24.61
CA ASN A 135 18.34 15.05 -24.61
C ASN A 135 17.39 13.98 -24.04
N TRP A 136 16.53 14.35 -23.09
CA TRP A 136 15.60 13.45 -22.42
C TRP A 136 14.67 12.71 -23.40
N THR A 137 13.91 13.46 -24.21
CA THR A 137 12.92 12.91 -25.14
C THR A 137 13.57 12.04 -26.21
N ASP A 138 14.72 12.46 -26.74
CA ASP A 138 15.44 11.68 -27.74
C ASP A 138 16.04 10.39 -27.15
N THR A 139 16.49 10.43 -25.89
CA THR A 139 16.98 9.23 -25.18
C THR A 139 15.85 8.21 -24.94
N ILE A 140 14.65 8.65 -24.57
CA ILE A 140 13.49 7.75 -24.41
C ILE A 140 13.17 7.05 -25.73
N LYS A 141 13.06 7.81 -26.82
CA LYS A 141 12.81 7.25 -28.16
C LYS A 141 13.90 6.25 -28.58
N ALA A 142 15.17 6.60 -28.36
CA ALA A 142 16.27 5.68 -28.65
C ALA A 142 16.16 4.39 -27.82
N LEU A 143 15.80 4.49 -26.53
CA LEU A 143 15.57 3.34 -25.67
C LEU A 143 14.42 2.45 -26.17
N GLU A 144 13.30 3.03 -26.61
CA GLU A 144 12.19 2.29 -27.22
C GLU A 144 12.63 1.55 -28.48
N THR A 145 13.40 2.19 -29.36
CA THR A 145 13.91 1.53 -30.58
C THR A 145 14.91 0.41 -30.31
N CYS A 146 15.50 0.35 -29.11
CA CYS A 146 16.38 -0.76 -28.75
C CYS A 146 15.63 -2.09 -28.71
N GLU A 147 14.31 -2.11 -28.48
CA GLU A 147 13.53 -3.36 -28.44
C GLU A 147 13.56 -4.11 -29.78
N GLU A 148 13.63 -3.39 -30.91
CA GLU A 148 13.68 -3.98 -32.25
C GLU A 148 15.00 -4.71 -32.53
N VAL A 149 16.08 -4.35 -31.82
CA VAL A 149 17.45 -4.86 -32.03
C VAL A 149 18.14 -5.22 -30.71
N LEU A 150 17.36 -5.69 -29.72
CA LEU A 150 17.75 -5.76 -28.31
C LEU A 150 19.11 -6.42 -28.07
N GLN A 151 19.36 -7.60 -28.66
CA GLN A 151 20.63 -8.32 -28.49
C GLN A 151 21.84 -7.47 -28.91
N HIS A 152 21.79 -6.86 -30.10
CA HIS A 152 22.87 -6.04 -30.63
C HIS A 152 23.01 -4.71 -29.87
N ALA A 153 21.89 -4.13 -29.44
CA ALA A 153 21.89 -2.90 -28.64
C ALA A 153 22.51 -3.10 -27.24
N GLU A 154 22.35 -4.29 -26.65
CA GLU A 154 23.01 -4.67 -25.39
C GLU A 154 24.52 -4.88 -25.56
N ASP A 155 24.93 -5.60 -26.62
CA ASP A 155 26.33 -5.84 -26.94
C ASP A 155 27.09 -4.52 -27.17
N LEU A 156 26.42 -3.53 -27.77
CA LEU A 156 26.93 -2.17 -27.98
C LEU A 156 26.69 -1.22 -26.79
N HIS A 157 26.12 -1.73 -25.69
CA HIS A 157 25.82 -0.99 -24.47
C HIS A 157 24.89 0.22 -24.65
N ILE A 158 24.14 0.31 -25.75
CA ILE A 158 23.23 1.43 -26.06
C ILE A 158 22.10 1.47 -25.02
N VAL A 159 21.52 0.32 -24.69
CA VAL A 159 20.44 0.22 -23.69
C VAL A 159 20.89 0.76 -22.34
N SER A 160 22.05 0.30 -21.86
CA SER A 160 22.61 0.74 -20.57
C SER A 160 22.92 2.24 -20.55
N ARG A 161 23.43 2.81 -21.65
CA ARG A 161 23.73 4.24 -21.77
C ARG A 161 22.47 5.08 -21.80
N CYS A 162 21.41 4.64 -22.50
CA CYS A 162 20.10 5.27 -22.44
C CYS A 162 19.58 5.29 -21.00
N ILE A 163 19.55 4.13 -20.34
CA ILE A 163 19.03 4.00 -18.97
C ILE A 163 19.82 4.85 -17.98
N ASN A 164 21.16 4.82 -18.02
CA ASN A 164 22.00 5.62 -17.13
C ASN A 164 21.83 7.12 -17.39
N SER A 165 21.70 7.52 -18.66
CA SER A 165 21.43 8.91 -19.05
C SER A 165 20.09 9.41 -18.51
N LEU A 166 19.03 8.60 -18.64
CA LEU A 166 17.71 8.92 -18.10
C LEU A 166 17.73 8.94 -16.58
N ALA A 167 18.32 7.94 -15.93
CA ALA A 167 18.42 7.88 -14.47
C ALA A 167 19.15 9.09 -13.89
N ALA A 168 20.29 9.48 -14.47
CA ALA A 168 21.02 10.68 -14.06
C ALA A 168 20.19 11.96 -14.20
N LYS A 169 19.41 12.09 -15.29
CA LYS A 169 18.51 13.25 -15.50
C LYS A 169 17.32 13.24 -14.54
N ALA A 170 16.71 12.08 -14.28
CA ALA A 170 15.59 11.94 -13.35
C ALA A 170 15.99 12.25 -11.89
N CYS A 171 17.26 12.02 -11.54
CA CYS A 171 17.82 12.33 -10.23
C CYS A 171 18.39 13.75 -10.11
N ALA A 172 18.53 14.49 -11.22
CA ALA A 172 19.04 15.85 -11.18
C ALA A 172 17.98 16.81 -10.61
N ASP A 173 18.42 17.76 -9.77
CA ASP A 173 17.53 18.79 -9.24
C ASP A 173 17.03 19.70 -10.40
N PRO A 174 15.71 19.78 -10.63
CA PRO A 174 15.14 20.63 -11.67
C PRO A 174 15.53 22.11 -11.54
N THR A 175 15.92 22.55 -10.35
CA THR A 175 16.31 23.95 -10.08
C THR A 175 17.77 24.25 -10.42
N LEU A 176 18.63 23.24 -10.58
CA LEU A 176 20.06 23.41 -10.86
C LEU A 176 20.39 23.44 -12.35
N PHE A 177 19.50 22.92 -13.20
CA PHE A 177 19.68 22.90 -14.65
C PHE A 177 18.52 23.62 -15.30
N GLY A 178 18.78 24.79 -15.89
CA GLY A 178 17.82 25.58 -16.65
C GLY A 178 17.35 24.86 -17.91
N TRP A 179 16.49 23.85 -17.74
CA TRP A 179 15.86 23.12 -18.82
C TRP A 179 14.94 24.08 -19.61
N PRO A 180 14.90 24.00 -20.95
CA PRO A 180 14.01 24.83 -21.74
C PRO A 180 12.58 24.31 -21.55
N VAL A 181 11.82 24.94 -20.65
CA VAL A 181 10.36 24.83 -20.65
C VAL A 181 9.86 25.64 -21.84
N GLU A 182 9.66 24.98 -22.98
CA GLU A 182 8.90 25.59 -24.06
C GLU A 182 7.40 25.29 -23.92
N GLN A 183 6.68 26.38 -23.67
CA GLN A 183 5.35 26.73 -24.15
C GLN A 183 4.12 26.32 -23.33
N SER A 184 3.78 27.19 -22.37
CA SER A 184 2.38 27.56 -22.13
C SER A 184 2.25 29.08 -21.87
N GLY A 185 1.85 29.83 -22.91
CA GLY A 185 1.21 31.14 -22.82
C GLY A 185 2.12 32.39 -22.69
N PRO A 186 1.69 33.57 -23.21
CA PRO A 186 2.51 34.78 -23.25
C PRO A 186 2.48 35.50 -21.89
N GLY A 187 3.33 35.07 -20.96
CA GLY A 187 3.62 35.80 -19.72
C GLY A 187 4.97 36.49 -19.82
N LYS A 188 4.96 37.83 -19.96
CA LYS A 188 6.13 38.71 -20.01
C LYS A 188 7.19 38.37 -18.95
N PHE A 189 8.37 37.92 -19.40
CA PHE A 189 9.60 38.02 -18.62
C PHE A 189 10.19 39.43 -18.82
N TRP A 190 10.10 40.28 -17.81
CA TRP A 190 10.89 41.51 -17.70
C TRP A 190 11.52 41.59 -16.30
N ASN A 191 12.84 41.72 -16.29
CA ASN A 191 13.72 42.15 -15.19
C ASN A 191 13.71 41.34 -13.88
N GLY A 192 14.36 40.17 -13.90
CA GLY A 192 15.39 39.77 -12.91
C GLY A 192 15.09 39.76 -11.40
N ILE A 193 13.86 39.99 -10.94
CA ILE A 193 13.47 39.91 -9.53
C ILE A 193 12.07 39.28 -9.46
N SER A 194 12.00 38.01 -9.07
CA SER A 194 10.72 37.36 -8.74
C SER A 194 10.36 37.70 -7.29
N THR A 195 9.45 38.65 -7.09
CA THR A 195 8.82 38.93 -5.80
C THR A 195 7.47 38.24 -5.68
N VAL A 196 7.41 36.91 -5.81
CA VAL A 196 6.29 36.07 -5.33
C VAL A 196 6.85 34.68 -5.06
N PRO A 197 6.75 34.10 -3.85
CA PRO A 197 7.02 32.69 -3.65
C PRO A 197 5.84 31.90 -4.23
N HIS A 198 5.81 31.75 -5.55
CA HIS A 198 4.99 30.70 -6.15
C HIS A 198 5.70 29.37 -5.87
N HIS A 199 5.28 28.70 -4.80
CA HIS A 199 5.44 27.26 -4.69
C HIS A 199 4.61 26.61 -5.81
N HIS A 200 5.19 26.55 -7.01
CA HIS A 200 4.65 25.74 -8.09
C HIS A 200 4.84 24.28 -7.72
N HIS A 201 3.76 23.61 -7.31
CA HIS A 201 3.67 22.15 -7.14
C HIS A 201 3.83 21.35 -8.46
N ALA A 202 4.39 21.96 -9.52
CA ALA A 202 4.54 21.38 -10.85
C ALA A 202 5.94 20.80 -11.12
N SER A 203 6.86 20.81 -10.14
CA SER A 203 8.23 20.33 -10.33
C SER A 203 8.47 18.87 -9.94
N ASP A 204 7.48 18.17 -9.35
CA ASP A 204 7.67 16.82 -8.81
C ASP A 204 7.18 15.68 -9.74
N GLU A 205 6.47 15.97 -10.84
CA GLU A 205 5.79 14.98 -11.70
C GLU A 205 6.32 14.87 -13.14
N TRP A 206 7.43 15.55 -13.45
CA TRP A 206 7.79 15.84 -14.85
C TRP A 206 8.18 14.61 -15.70
N TRP A 207 8.66 13.52 -15.11
CA TRP A 207 9.26 12.40 -15.87
C TRP A 207 8.44 11.11 -15.85
N TYR A 208 7.55 10.92 -14.88
CA TYR A 208 6.85 9.64 -14.69
C TYR A 208 5.94 9.29 -15.87
N GLU A 209 5.29 10.30 -16.46
CA GLU A 209 4.41 10.12 -17.61
C GLU A 209 5.19 9.66 -18.84
N ASP A 210 6.32 10.30 -19.14
CA ASP A 210 7.16 9.99 -20.30
C ASP A 210 7.70 8.55 -20.25
N VAL A 211 8.21 8.12 -19.09
CA VAL A 211 8.77 6.77 -18.95
C VAL A 211 7.70 5.70 -18.83
N SER A 212 6.45 6.09 -18.58
CA SER A 212 5.35 5.15 -18.44
C SER A 212 4.96 4.47 -19.75
N PHE A 213 5.55 4.84 -20.89
CA PHE A 213 5.33 4.16 -22.17
C PHE A 213 6.33 3.01 -22.40
N LEU A 214 7.40 2.94 -21.60
CA LEU A 214 8.37 1.86 -21.65
C LEU A 214 7.72 0.52 -21.29
N SER A 215 8.16 -0.54 -21.96
CA SER A 215 7.82 -1.91 -21.59
C SER A 215 8.27 -2.23 -20.16
N LEU A 216 7.59 -3.19 -19.52
CA LEU A 216 7.90 -3.58 -18.15
C LEU A 216 9.40 -3.93 -17.94
N PRO A 217 10.08 -4.69 -18.83
CA PRO A 217 11.51 -4.97 -18.66
C PRO A 217 12.41 -3.73 -18.67
N LEU A 218 12.15 -2.77 -19.57
CA LEU A 218 12.93 -1.53 -19.65
C LEU A 218 12.59 -0.59 -18.50
N TYR A 219 11.30 -0.49 -18.15
CA TYR A 219 10.83 0.29 -17.01
C TYR A 219 11.44 -0.21 -15.69
N LYS A 220 11.46 -1.53 -15.45
CA LYS A 220 12.11 -2.15 -14.28
C LYS A 220 13.57 -1.73 -14.16
N ARG A 221 14.34 -1.87 -15.25
CA ARG A 221 15.77 -1.52 -15.27
C ARG A 221 15.98 -0.02 -15.07
N LEU A 222 15.10 0.82 -15.61
CA LEU A 222 15.15 2.26 -15.39
C LEU A 222 14.90 2.62 -13.93
N ILE A 223 13.86 2.07 -13.29
CA ILE A 223 13.58 2.33 -11.87
C ILE A 223 14.75 1.89 -10.99
N GLN A 224 15.34 0.72 -11.25
CA GLN A 224 16.53 0.25 -10.53
C GLN A 224 17.73 1.18 -10.73
N ALA A 225 17.95 1.69 -11.94
CA ALA A 225 19.02 2.65 -12.20
C ALA A 225 18.75 4.01 -11.52
N VAL A 226 17.50 4.48 -11.50
CA VAL A 226 17.08 5.69 -10.79
C VAL A 226 17.32 5.55 -9.29
N GLU A 227 16.98 4.41 -8.71
CA GLU A 227 17.27 4.09 -7.30
C GLU A 227 18.79 4.07 -7.02
N ALA A 228 19.57 3.41 -7.87
CA ALA A 228 21.02 3.34 -7.75
C ALA A 228 21.72 4.72 -7.89
N ASN A 229 21.08 5.68 -8.58
CA ASN A 229 21.55 7.06 -8.70
C ASN A 229 21.11 7.95 -7.50
N GLY A 230 20.50 7.37 -6.47
CA GLY A 230 20.17 8.08 -5.23
C GLY A 230 18.86 8.88 -5.31
N ALA A 231 17.94 8.51 -6.20
CA ALA A 231 16.61 9.11 -6.21
C ALA A 231 15.92 8.91 -4.85
N ARG A 232 15.14 9.92 -4.46
CA ARG A 232 14.32 9.84 -3.26
C ARG A 232 13.28 8.72 -3.38
N PRO A 233 13.07 7.90 -2.32
CA PRO A 233 12.02 6.88 -2.29
C PRO A 233 10.64 7.39 -2.69
N GLU A 234 10.29 8.62 -2.32
CA GLU A 234 8.99 9.22 -2.68
C GLU A 234 8.82 9.40 -4.19
N ASN A 235 9.91 9.73 -4.91
CA ASN A 235 9.87 9.90 -6.36
C ASN A 235 9.69 8.55 -7.05
N ILE A 236 10.42 7.52 -6.60
CA ILE A 236 10.25 6.15 -7.10
C ILE A 236 8.83 5.66 -6.85
N ALA A 237 8.31 5.85 -5.64
CA ALA A 237 6.95 5.45 -5.29
C ALA A 237 5.89 6.12 -6.18
N ARG A 238 6.03 7.42 -6.47
CA ARG A 238 5.13 8.13 -7.39
C ARG A 238 5.19 7.56 -8.81
N ALA A 239 6.39 7.29 -9.33
CA ALA A 239 6.57 6.67 -10.64
C ALA A 239 5.84 5.32 -10.71
N LEU A 240 6.02 4.47 -9.69
CA LEU A 240 5.41 3.15 -9.59
C LEU A 240 3.88 3.24 -9.47
N VAL A 241 3.36 4.16 -8.65
CA VAL A 241 1.91 4.42 -8.55
C VAL A 241 1.32 4.81 -9.89
N PHE A 242 2.01 5.68 -10.63
CA PHE A 242 1.57 6.13 -11.95
C PHE A 242 1.54 4.96 -12.96
N TYR A 243 2.63 4.18 -13.03
CA TYR A 243 2.72 3.01 -13.90
C TYR A 243 1.67 1.95 -13.55
N ALA A 244 1.51 1.63 -12.28
CA ALA A 244 0.52 0.67 -11.78
C ALA A 244 -0.91 1.09 -12.16
N LYS A 245 -1.26 2.36 -11.94
CA LYS A 245 -2.57 2.89 -12.35
C LYS A 245 -2.77 2.83 -13.86
N LYS A 246 -1.74 3.11 -14.67
CA LYS A 246 -1.86 3.09 -16.13
C LYS A 246 -2.15 1.68 -16.68
N TYR A 247 -1.53 0.66 -16.12
CA TYR A 247 -1.54 -0.70 -16.68
C TYR A 247 -2.38 -1.73 -15.90
N ILE A 248 -2.81 -1.44 -14.67
CA ILE A 248 -3.66 -2.33 -13.85
C ILE A 248 -5.06 -1.72 -13.72
N PRO A 249 -6.06 -2.19 -14.50
CA PRO A 249 -7.38 -1.57 -14.59
C PRO A 249 -8.11 -1.42 -13.24
N GLN A 250 -7.95 -2.40 -12.34
CA GLN A 250 -8.61 -2.44 -11.04
C GLN A 250 -8.15 -1.30 -10.12
N MET A 251 -6.98 -0.70 -10.37
CA MET A 251 -6.44 0.42 -9.59
C MET A 251 -7.04 1.78 -9.95
N ASN A 252 -7.73 1.88 -11.10
CA ASN A 252 -8.36 3.11 -11.60
C ASN A 252 -9.83 3.28 -11.18
N ARG A 253 -10.41 2.34 -10.42
CA ARG A 253 -11.86 2.31 -10.13
C ARG A 253 -12.38 3.40 -9.16
N GLN A 254 -11.60 4.44 -8.87
CA GLN A 254 -12.06 5.68 -8.24
C GLN A 254 -11.61 6.90 -9.05
N SER A 255 -12.28 7.12 -10.17
CA SER A 255 -12.73 8.43 -10.67
C SER A 255 -13.29 8.22 -12.08
N SER A 256 -14.37 8.93 -12.38
CA SER A 256 -14.93 9.01 -13.72
C SER A 256 -13.97 9.77 -14.65
N PHE A 257 -12.90 9.14 -15.12
CA PHE A 257 -12.22 9.60 -16.33
C PHE A 257 -12.99 9.07 -17.54
N LYS A 258 -14.07 9.78 -17.89
CA LYS A 258 -14.49 9.83 -19.28
C LYS A 258 -13.44 10.68 -20.01
N HIS A 259 -12.90 10.11 -21.09
CA HIS A 259 -11.97 10.69 -22.07
C HIS A 259 -10.46 10.51 -21.81
N SER A 260 -9.97 9.31 -22.13
CA SER A 260 -8.83 9.17 -23.05
C SER A 260 -8.96 7.83 -23.77
N SER A 261 -9.18 7.88 -25.07
CA SER A 261 -9.15 6.72 -25.96
C SER A 261 -7.73 6.19 -26.05
N SER A 262 -7.31 5.35 -25.10
CA SER A 262 -6.12 4.53 -25.26
C SER A 262 -6.57 3.12 -25.63
N THR A 263 -6.25 2.74 -26.87
CA THR A 263 -6.33 1.37 -27.40
C THR A 263 -5.27 0.47 -26.74
N ILE A 264 -5.24 0.44 -25.40
CA ILE A 264 -4.43 -0.54 -24.67
C ILE A 264 -5.29 -1.79 -24.59
N SER A 265 -4.91 -2.84 -25.31
CA SER A 265 -5.46 -4.17 -25.13
C SER A 265 -5.33 -4.54 -23.66
N ILE A 266 -6.46 -4.82 -22.99
CA ILE A 266 -6.45 -5.23 -21.59
C ILE A 266 -5.61 -6.52 -21.50
N PRO A 267 -4.48 -6.52 -20.76
CA PRO A 267 -3.64 -7.69 -20.63
C PRO A 267 -4.41 -8.85 -19.99
N SER A 268 -3.97 -10.09 -20.20
CA SER A 268 -4.56 -11.23 -19.49
C SER A 268 -4.41 -11.05 -17.97
N GLU A 269 -5.28 -11.70 -17.18
CA GLU A 269 -5.16 -11.64 -15.71
C GLU A 269 -3.79 -12.15 -15.22
N ALA A 270 -3.21 -13.14 -15.92
CA ALA A 270 -1.87 -13.65 -15.63
C ALA A 270 -0.79 -12.59 -15.89
N ASP A 271 -0.87 -11.85 -17.01
CA ASP A 271 0.08 -10.77 -17.30
C ASP A 271 -0.07 -9.60 -16.31
N GLN A 272 -1.30 -9.31 -15.88
CA GLN A 272 -1.56 -8.31 -14.83
C GLN A 272 -0.97 -8.76 -13.48
N ALA A 273 -1.03 -10.05 -13.14
CA ALA A 273 -0.43 -10.58 -11.92
C ALA A 273 1.09 -10.43 -11.94
N VAL A 274 1.74 -10.84 -13.04
CA VAL A 274 3.21 -10.69 -13.21
C VAL A 274 3.61 -9.22 -13.11
N LEU A 275 2.90 -8.32 -13.79
CA LEU A 275 3.13 -6.88 -13.71
C LEU A 275 3.01 -6.36 -12.26
N LEU A 276 1.96 -6.77 -11.55
CA LEU A 276 1.73 -6.36 -10.16
C LEU A 276 2.89 -6.83 -9.26
N GLU A 277 3.30 -8.09 -9.41
CA GLU A 277 4.39 -8.68 -8.62
C GLU A 277 5.71 -7.91 -8.85
N GLU A 278 6.04 -7.63 -10.10
CA GLU A 278 7.21 -6.84 -10.49
C GLU A 278 7.17 -5.42 -9.92
N ILE A 279 6.01 -4.76 -9.92
CA ILE A 279 5.84 -3.44 -9.29
C ILE A 279 6.06 -3.51 -7.78
N VAL A 280 5.55 -4.55 -7.10
CA VAL A 280 5.71 -4.74 -5.65
C VAL A 280 7.17 -5.01 -5.27
N GLU A 281 7.93 -5.72 -6.11
CA GLU A 281 9.37 -5.92 -5.93
C GLU A 281 10.15 -4.59 -6.02
N LEU A 282 9.72 -3.67 -6.87
CA LEU A 282 10.36 -2.35 -7.05
C LEU A 282 10.00 -1.32 -5.97
N MET A 283 9.00 -1.59 -5.11
CA MET A 283 8.54 -0.61 -4.13
C MET A 283 9.59 -0.35 -3.02
N PRO A 284 9.83 0.92 -2.64
CA PRO A 284 10.72 1.25 -1.52
C PRO A 284 10.22 0.66 -0.19
N ASN A 285 11.10 0.04 0.60
CA ASN A 285 10.75 -0.59 1.89
C ASN A 285 10.63 0.39 3.07
N THR A 286 10.62 1.69 2.80
CA THR A 286 10.60 2.77 3.79
C THR A 286 9.17 3.10 4.22
N LYS A 287 8.92 3.12 5.53
CA LYS A 287 7.65 3.58 6.14
C LYS A 287 7.37 5.05 5.74
N GLY A 288 6.13 5.39 5.46
CA GLY A 288 5.65 6.75 5.17
C GLY A 288 5.70 7.15 3.70
N VAL A 289 6.29 6.33 2.83
CA VAL A 289 6.53 6.69 1.42
C VAL A 289 5.34 6.36 0.51
N MET A 290 4.65 5.27 0.81
CA MET A 290 3.51 4.79 0.03
C MET A 290 2.24 4.89 0.85
N HIS A 291 1.21 5.59 0.35
CA HIS A 291 -0.05 5.70 1.08
C HIS A 291 -0.67 4.33 1.32
N THR A 292 -1.05 4.04 2.57
CA THR A 292 -1.59 2.74 2.97
C THR A 292 -2.87 2.35 2.21
N ARG A 293 -3.70 3.33 1.83
CA ARG A 293 -4.86 3.12 0.94
C ARG A 293 -4.47 2.54 -0.42
N PHE A 294 -3.36 2.98 -0.99
CA PHE A 294 -2.86 2.44 -2.25
C PHE A 294 -2.36 1.02 -2.07
N LEU A 295 -1.60 0.75 -1.00
CA LEU A 295 -1.11 -0.59 -0.67
C LEU A 295 -2.27 -1.59 -0.44
N LEU A 296 -3.31 -1.19 0.30
CA LEU A 296 -4.50 -2.01 0.53
C LEU A 296 -5.29 -2.27 -0.75
N ARG A 297 -5.41 -1.27 -1.64
CA ARG A 297 -6.01 -1.47 -2.97
C ARG A 297 -5.18 -2.46 -3.80
N LEU A 298 -3.86 -2.31 -3.79
CA LEU A 298 -2.98 -3.21 -4.53
C LEU A 298 -3.03 -4.64 -3.97
N LEU A 299 -3.11 -4.81 -2.65
CA LEU A 299 -3.29 -6.10 -2.00
C LEU A 299 -4.61 -6.76 -2.43
N ARG A 300 -5.72 -6.01 -2.41
CA ARG A 300 -7.01 -6.51 -2.91
C ARG A 300 -6.92 -6.93 -4.38
N THR A 301 -6.22 -6.15 -5.22
CA THR A 301 -5.99 -6.50 -6.62
C THR A 301 -5.11 -7.76 -6.75
N ALA A 302 -4.05 -7.89 -5.95
CA ALA A 302 -3.19 -9.07 -5.91
C ALA A 302 -3.96 -10.33 -5.53
N MET A 303 -4.92 -10.23 -4.60
CA MET A 303 -5.80 -11.34 -4.22
C MET A 303 -6.75 -11.74 -5.37
N VAL A 304 -7.35 -10.75 -6.05
CA VAL A 304 -8.23 -11.00 -7.21
C VAL A 304 -7.47 -11.67 -8.36
N LEU A 305 -6.26 -11.19 -8.65
CA LEU A 305 -5.40 -11.71 -9.72
C LEU A 305 -4.65 -13.00 -9.32
N GLN A 306 -4.86 -13.50 -8.09
CA GLN A 306 -4.17 -14.68 -7.55
C GLN A 306 -2.63 -14.58 -7.65
N ALA A 307 -2.08 -13.39 -7.40
CA ALA A 307 -0.64 -13.16 -7.38
C ALA A 307 0.07 -14.06 -6.35
N SER A 308 1.38 -14.21 -6.49
CA SER A 308 2.20 -15.08 -5.65
C SER A 308 2.01 -14.81 -4.16
N PRO A 309 2.08 -15.84 -3.29
CA PRO A 309 1.96 -15.67 -1.85
C PRO A 309 3.00 -14.67 -1.28
N ALA A 310 4.22 -14.68 -1.81
CA ALA A 310 5.28 -13.77 -1.42
C ALA A 310 4.94 -12.29 -1.71
N CYS A 311 4.30 -12.01 -2.85
CA CYS A 311 3.82 -10.68 -3.20
C CYS A 311 2.75 -10.19 -2.20
N ARG A 312 1.75 -11.04 -1.91
CA ARG A 312 0.69 -10.74 -0.94
C ARG A 312 1.27 -10.49 0.47
N GLU A 313 2.17 -11.34 0.92
CA GLU A 313 2.84 -11.18 2.21
C GLU A 313 3.70 -9.90 2.26
N SER A 314 4.38 -9.54 1.17
CA SER A 314 5.13 -8.27 1.08
C SER A 314 4.21 -7.06 1.28
N LEU A 315 3.03 -7.07 0.63
CA LEU A 315 2.04 -6.01 0.79
C LEU A 315 1.44 -5.98 2.19
N GLU A 316 1.08 -7.13 2.76
CA GLU A 316 0.57 -7.23 4.14
C GLU A 316 1.58 -6.69 5.15
N ARG A 317 2.88 -6.98 4.99
CA ARG A 317 3.94 -6.42 5.85
C ARG A 317 4.02 -4.90 5.72
N ARG A 318 4.01 -4.35 4.50
CA ARG A 318 4.06 -2.90 4.27
C ARG A 318 2.85 -2.18 4.86
N VAL A 319 1.65 -2.75 4.72
CA VAL A 319 0.45 -2.22 5.38
C VAL A 319 0.56 -2.33 6.89
N GLY A 320 1.07 -3.45 7.40
CA GLY A 320 1.32 -3.67 8.81
C GLY A 320 2.22 -2.60 9.44
N LEU A 321 3.21 -2.05 8.72
CA LEU A 321 4.08 -0.97 9.23
C LEU A 321 3.34 0.36 9.49
N GLU A 322 2.19 0.57 8.85
CA GLU A 322 1.40 1.80 8.91
C GLU A 322 -0.03 1.56 9.40
N LEU A 323 -0.25 0.44 10.10
CA LEU A 323 -1.58 0.04 10.54
C LEU A 323 -2.23 1.11 11.44
N ASP A 324 -1.42 1.88 12.16
CA ASP A 324 -1.82 3.03 12.99
C ASP A 324 -2.43 4.20 12.19
N GLN A 325 -2.20 4.25 10.88
CA GLN A 325 -2.72 5.28 9.97
C GLN A 325 -3.86 4.78 9.08
N THR A 326 -4.33 3.54 9.28
CA THR A 326 -5.38 2.94 8.46
C THR A 326 -6.79 3.22 8.99
N ALA A 327 -7.73 3.41 8.06
CA ALA A 327 -9.14 3.46 8.39
C ALA A 327 -9.74 2.05 8.41
N LEU A 328 -10.75 1.83 9.26
CA LEU A 328 -11.46 0.55 9.37
C LEU A 328 -11.98 0.06 7.99
N GLU A 329 -12.61 0.95 7.22
CA GLU A 329 -13.17 0.64 5.90
C GLU A 329 -12.13 0.11 4.90
N ASP A 330 -10.88 0.56 5.03
CA ASP A 330 -9.78 0.19 4.14
C ASP A 330 -9.22 -1.22 4.49
N VAL A 331 -9.30 -1.66 5.75
CA VAL A 331 -8.81 -2.98 6.20
C VAL A 331 -9.88 -4.08 6.15
N LEU A 332 -11.15 -3.73 5.95
CA LEU A 332 -12.24 -4.68 5.70
C LEU A 332 -12.13 -5.27 4.28
N ILE A 333 -11.23 -6.24 4.11
CA ILE A 333 -10.99 -6.93 2.84
C ILE A 333 -12.01 -8.07 2.70
N PRO A 334 -12.87 -8.07 1.65
CA PRO A 334 -13.84 -9.15 1.44
C PRO A 334 -13.14 -10.49 1.16
N ASN A 335 -13.74 -11.57 1.64
CA ASN A 335 -13.26 -12.90 1.29
C ASN A 335 -13.67 -13.25 -0.15
N LEU A 336 -12.69 -13.59 -0.99
CA LEU A 336 -12.89 -13.91 -2.41
C LEU A 336 -12.87 -15.43 -2.67
N GLY A 337 -12.58 -16.25 -1.65
CA GLY A 337 -12.49 -17.69 -1.77
C GLY A 337 -13.85 -18.39 -1.69
N TYR A 338 -14.12 -19.32 -2.61
CA TYR A 338 -15.37 -20.09 -2.66
C TYR A 338 -15.59 -21.03 -1.47
N SER A 339 -14.56 -21.28 -0.65
CA SER A 339 -14.57 -22.27 0.44
C SER A 339 -14.59 -21.67 1.85
N VAL A 340 -14.52 -20.34 1.98
CA VAL A 340 -14.47 -19.68 3.31
C VAL A 340 -15.79 -18.98 3.56
N GLU A 341 -16.42 -19.32 4.68
CA GLU A 341 -17.79 -18.88 4.99
C GLU A 341 -17.85 -17.48 5.64
N THR A 342 -16.70 -16.88 5.99
CA THR A 342 -16.66 -15.53 6.57
C THR A 342 -16.78 -14.45 5.50
N LEU A 343 -17.44 -13.34 5.83
CA LEU A 343 -17.62 -12.21 4.90
C LEU A 343 -16.30 -11.50 4.56
N TYR A 344 -15.41 -11.39 5.54
CA TYR A 344 -14.11 -10.73 5.41
C TYR A 344 -12.96 -11.73 5.55
N ASP A 345 -11.80 -11.38 4.97
CA ASP A 345 -10.54 -12.12 5.15
C ASP A 345 -9.88 -11.71 6.47
N ILE A 346 -10.24 -12.43 7.52
CA ILE A 346 -9.78 -12.21 8.89
C ILE A 346 -8.31 -12.67 9.06
N ASP A 347 -7.85 -13.60 8.23
CA ASP A 347 -6.46 -14.07 8.26
C ASP A 347 -5.51 -13.03 7.67
N CYS A 348 -5.93 -12.33 6.61
CA CYS A 348 -5.20 -11.18 6.08
C CYS A 348 -5.04 -10.08 7.12
N PHE A 349 -6.12 -9.70 7.82
CA PHE A 349 -6.04 -8.71 8.91
C PHE A 349 -5.13 -9.16 10.04
N GLN A 350 -5.21 -10.43 10.46
CA GLN A 350 -4.32 -10.99 11.47
C GLN A 350 -2.85 -10.88 11.05
N ARG A 351 -2.48 -11.22 9.80
CA ARG A 351 -1.09 -11.13 9.33
C ARG A 351 -0.57 -9.69 9.33
N MET A 352 -1.39 -8.71 8.95
CA MET A 352 -1.04 -7.28 9.03
C MET A 352 -0.81 -6.85 10.49
N LEU A 353 -1.69 -7.28 11.40
CA LEU A 353 -1.58 -6.99 12.84
C LEU A 353 -0.35 -7.64 13.48
N ASP A 354 -0.10 -8.92 13.19
CA ASP A 354 1.06 -9.66 13.71
C ASP A 354 2.37 -8.97 13.29
N HIS A 355 2.43 -8.46 12.06
CA HIS A 355 3.59 -7.70 11.60
C HIS A 355 3.77 -6.39 12.36
N PHE A 356 2.71 -5.61 12.54
CA PHE A 356 2.75 -4.37 13.34
C PHE A 356 3.28 -4.64 14.76
N ILE A 357 2.70 -5.63 15.45
CA ILE A 357 3.06 -5.97 16.83
C ILE A 357 4.51 -6.48 16.92
N SER A 358 4.97 -7.27 15.95
CA SER A 358 6.36 -7.75 15.90
C SER A 358 7.38 -6.61 15.79
N VAL A 359 7.08 -5.59 14.98
CA VAL A 359 7.95 -4.41 14.79
C VAL A 359 7.99 -3.52 16.04
N GLU A 360 6.85 -3.31 16.70
CA GLU A 360 6.77 -2.56 17.96
C GLU A 360 7.54 -3.26 19.11
N GLN A 361 7.46 -4.59 19.19
CA GLN A 361 8.21 -5.38 20.19
C GLN A 361 9.72 -5.32 19.94
N ALA A 362 10.17 -5.38 18.68
CA ALA A 362 11.58 -5.25 18.34
C ALA A 362 12.13 -3.86 18.70
N SER A 363 11.33 -2.81 18.51
CA SER A 363 11.71 -1.43 18.82
C SER A 363 11.84 -1.17 20.33
N THR A 364 11.01 -1.83 21.14
CA THR A 364 11.04 -1.72 22.61
C THR A 364 12.13 -2.57 23.28
N ALA A 365 12.55 -3.68 22.66
CA ALA A 365 13.61 -4.55 23.17
C ALA A 365 15.04 -4.00 22.96
N ALA A 366 15.23 -3.08 22.00
CA ALA A 366 16.55 -2.56 21.63
C ALA A 366 17.12 -1.48 22.58
N SER A 367 16.39 -1.04 23.61
CA SER A 367 16.87 -0.01 24.54
C SER A 367 16.82 -0.45 26.01
N PRO A 368 17.91 -1.04 26.54
CA PRO A 368 18.15 -1.13 27.97
C PRO A 368 19.33 -0.23 28.34
N CYS A 369 19.25 1.10 28.23
CA CYS A 369 20.25 1.98 28.88
C CYS A 369 19.82 3.45 29.04
N ILE A 370 19.76 3.86 30.32
CA ILE A 370 20.00 5.18 30.93
C ILE A 370 19.19 6.37 30.37
N VAL A 371 18.40 6.93 31.30
CA VAL A 371 17.57 8.14 31.20
C VAL A 371 18.35 9.32 30.59
N GLU A 372 17.97 9.74 29.38
CA GLU A 372 18.29 11.05 28.83
C GLU A 372 17.03 11.65 28.19
N GLU A 373 16.74 12.92 28.50
CA GLU A 373 15.47 13.63 28.33
C GLU A 373 14.94 13.74 26.88
N SER A 374 15.71 13.29 25.88
CA SER A 374 15.32 13.24 24.47
C SER A 374 14.49 11.99 24.08
N GLN A 375 14.50 10.91 24.87
CA GLN A 375 13.73 9.67 24.60
C GLN A 375 12.24 9.74 24.97
N LEU A 376 11.82 10.77 25.71
CA LEU A 376 10.41 10.93 26.11
C LEU A 376 9.49 11.16 24.90
N VAL A 377 9.99 11.75 23.82
CA VAL A 377 9.21 12.02 22.61
C VAL A 377 8.96 10.72 21.83
N GLU A 378 10.00 9.90 21.61
CA GLU A 378 9.90 8.66 20.83
C GLU A 378 9.04 7.58 21.51
N GLY A 379 9.13 7.44 22.84
CA GLY A 379 8.26 6.54 23.63
C GLY A 379 6.78 6.96 23.67
N THR A 380 6.48 8.26 23.49
CA THR A 380 5.08 8.72 23.39
C THR A 380 4.48 8.47 22.02
N HIS A 381 5.29 8.51 20.95
CA HIS A 381 4.83 8.21 19.59
C HIS A 381 4.47 6.72 19.43
N THR A 382 5.29 5.80 19.95
CA THR A 382 5.00 4.35 19.90
C THR A 382 3.74 3.97 20.68
N LEU A 383 3.55 4.50 21.89
CA LEU A 383 2.32 4.27 22.67
C LEU A 383 1.09 4.85 21.97
N THR A 384 1.22 5.99 21.30
CA THR A 384 0.14 6.62 20.53
C THR A 384 -0.26 5.73 19.33
N SER A 385 0.70 5.28 18.53
CA SER A 385 0.48 4.37 17.40
C SER A 385 -0.14 3.04 17.86
N LEU A 386 0.38 2.45 18.94
CA LEU A 386 -0.16 1.21 19.51
C LEU A 386 -1.60 1.40 20.02
N THR A 387 -1.92 2.56 20.58
CA THR A 387 -3.31 2.90 20.99
C THR A 387 -4.23 3.07 19.78
N MET A 388 -3.76 3.70 18.70
CA MET A 388 -4.53 3.80 17.45
C MET A 388 -4.83 2.40 16.87
N VAL A 389 -3.84 1.51 16.85
CA VAL A 389 -4.03 0.11 16.41
C VAL A 389 -4.96 -0.65 17.35
N ALA A 390 -4.86 -0.45 18.68
CA ALA A 390 -5.80 -1.07 19.63
C ALA A 390 -7.26 -0.68 19.34
N ASN A 391 -7.50 0.61 19.09
CA ASN A 391 -8.82 1.11 18.72
C ASN A 391 -9.30 0.54 17.38
N LEU A 392 -8.40 0.42 16.39
CA LEU A 392 -8.69 -0.19 15.10
C LEU A 392 -9.07 -1.67 15.24
N VAL A 393 -8.31 -2.44 16.03
CA VAL A 393 -8.59 -3.86 16.29
C VAL A 393 -9.92 -4.04 17.00
N ASP A 394 -10.21 -3.23 18.02
CA ASP A 394 -11.49 -3.27 18.73
C ASP A 394 -12.67 -2.91 17.81
N ALA A 395 -12.48 -1.93 16.91
CA ALA A 395 -13.48 -1.56 15.90
C ALA A 395 -13.67 -2.66 14.84
N TYR A 396 -12.58 -3.25 14.35
CA TYR A 396 -12.59 -4.37 13.42
C TYR A 396 -13.30 -5.59 14.01
N LEU A 397 -12.97 -5.96 15.24
CA LEU A 397 -13.63 -7.05 15.96
C LEU A 397 -15.12 -6.80 16.12
N ALA A 398 -15.54 -5.56 16.42
CA ALA A 398 -16.95 -5.22 16.49
C ALA A 398 -17.67 -5.37 15.14
N GLU A 399 -16.99 -5.08 14.03
CA GLU A 399 -17.54 -5.21 12.67
C GLU A 399 -17.66 -6.67 12.22
N VAL A 400 -16.67 -7.53 12.55
CA VAL A 400 -16.71 -8.96 12.18
C VAL A 400 -17.48 -9.83 13.17
N ALA A 401 -17.70 -9.34 14.41
CA ALA A 401 -18.41 -10.07 15.46
C ALA A 401 -19.84 -10.57 15.13
N PRO A 402 -20.65 -9.89 14.31
CA PRO A 402 -21.96 -10.39 13.90
C PRO A 402 -21.92 -11.61 12.98
N ASP A 403 -20.78 -11.89 12.34
CA ASP A 403 -20.61 -13.02 11.43
C ASP A 403 -20.60 -14.34 12.22
N VAL A 404 -21.64 -15.16 12.03
CA VAL A 404 -21.82 -16.47 12.69
C VAL A 404 -20.72 -17.48 12.36
N ASN A 405 -19.96 -17.23 11.29
CA ASN A 405 -18.86 -18.09 10.87
C ASN A 405 -17.54 -17.73 11.58
N LEU A 406 -17.46 -16.58 12.24
CA LEU A 406 -16.33 -16.21 13.09
C LEU A 406 -16.26 -17.10 14.33
N LYS A 407 -15.25 -17.97 14.40
CA LYS A 407 -15.08 -18.89 15.53
C LYS A 407 -14.39 -18.21 16.71
N PHE A 408 -14.75 -18.63 17.93
CA PHE A 408 -14.20 -18.12 19.19
C PHE A 408 -12.66 -18.05 19.22
N PRO A 409 -11.89 -19.09 18.82
CA PRO A 409 -10.44 -19.01 18.87
C PRO A 409 -9.86 -17.89 18.02
N LYS A 410 -10.48 -17.58 16.87
CA LYS A 410 -10.02 -16.52 15.97
C LYS A 410 -10.31 -15.13 16.55
N PHE A 411 -11.51 -14.93 17.10
CA PHE A 411 -11.83 -13.68 17.82
C PHE A 411 -10.85 -13.45 18.98
N GLN A 412 -10.59 -14.50 19.78
CA GLN A 412 -9.68 -14.42 20.92
C GLN A 412 -8.25 -14.09 20.48
N SER A 413 -7.75 -14.74 19.43
CA SER A 413 -6.41 -14.51 18.88
C SER A 413 -6.19 -13.04 18.50
N LEU A 414 -7.12 -12.44 17.75
CA LEU A 414 -7.04 -11.04 17.33
C LEU A 414 -7.07 -10.08 18.53
N ALA A 415 -8.01 -10.29 19.45
CA ALA A 415 -8.16 -9.43 20.62
C ALA A 415 -6.93 -9.47 21.55
N ALA A 416 -6.36 -10.67 21.73
CA ALA A 416 -5.22 -10.93 22.60
C ALA A 416 -3.87 -10.48 22.00
N ALA A 417 -3.78 -10.27 20.68
CA ALA A 417 -2.57 -9.78 20.03
C ALA A 417 -2.18 -8.37 20.50
N VAL A 418 -3.16 -7.58 20.94
CA VAL A 418 -2.94 -6.22 21.46
C VAL A 418 -2.87 -6.24 22.99
N PRO A 419 -1.79 -5.71 23.60
CA PRO A 419 -1.63 -5.73 25.06
C PRO A 419 -2.59 -4.80 25.80
N ASP A 420 -2.90 -5.09 27.07
CA ASP A 420 -3.87 -4.31 27.86
C ASP A 420 -3.49 -2.83 28.02
N TYR A 421 -2.19 -2.51 28.17
CA TYR A 421 -1.74 -1.12 28.36
C TYR A 421 -1.98 -0.24 27.12
N ALA A 422 -2.12 -0.83 25.93
CA ALA A 422 -2.45 -0.12 24.70
C ALA A 422 -3.91 0.36 24.66
N ARG A 423 -4.76 -0.13 25.56
CA ARG A 423 -6.16 0.28 25.69
C ARG A 423 -6.30 1.20 26.90
N PRO A 424 -6.42 2.52 26.70
CA PRO A 424 -6.77 3.44 27.79
C PRO A 424 -8.17 3.17 28.34
N LEU A 425 -9.11 2.84 27.43
CA LEU A 425 -10.48 2.45 27.75
C LEU A 425 -10.76 1.05 27.18
N SER A 426 -11.53 0.24 27.91
CA SER A 426 -11.95 -1.10 27.46
C SER A 426 -13.33 -1.12 26.79
N ASP A 427 -13.90 0.05 26.48
CA ASP A 427 -15.24 0.17 25.91
C ASP A 427 -15.34 -0.46 24.51
N GLY A 428 -14.32 -0.25 23.67
CA GLY A 428 -14.25 -0.81 22.31
C GLY A 428 -14.29 -2.33 22.31
N ILE A 429 -13.36 -2.96 23.03
CA ILE A 429 -13.32 -4.41 23.20
C ILE A 429 -14.59 -4.95 23.89
N TYR A 430 -15.15 -4.25 24.88
CA TYR A 430 -16.42 -4.64 25.49
C TYR A 430 -17.56 -4.67 24.46
N ARG A 431 -17.68 -3.63 23.62
CA ARG A 431 -18.67 -3.57 22.55
C ARG A 431 -18.51 -4.74 21.58
N ALA A 432 -17.28 -5.06 21.18
CA ALA A 432 -17.00 -6.19 20.29
C ALA A 432 -17.40 -7.53 20.93
N ILE A 433 -17.04 -7.75 22.20
CA ILE A 433 -17.43 -8.95 22.95
C ILE A 433 -18.96 -9.05 23.06
N ASP A 434 -19.63 -7.93 23.36
CA ASP A 434 -21.08 -7.91 23.49
C ASP A 434 -21.77 -8.32 22.18
N ILE A 435 -21.36 -7.73 21.05
CA ILE A 435 -21.87 -8.08 19.73
C ILE A 435 -21.61 -9.56 19.42
N PHE A 436 -20.40 -10.05 19.72
CA PHE A 436 -20.02 -11.44 19.48
C PHE A 436 -20.89 -12.41 20.28
N LEU A 437 -21.07 -12.17 21.59
CA LEU A 437 -21.96 -12.95 22.44
C LEU A 437 -23.42 -12.91 21.98
N LYS A 438 -23.85 -11.80 21.35
CA LYS A 438 -25.20 -11.70 20.75
C LYS A 438 -25.37 -12.66 19.58
N ALA A 439 -24.39 -12.66 18.67
CA ALA A 439 -24.44 -13.41 17.42
C ALA A 439 -24.11 -14.91 17.62
N HIS A 440 -23.45 -15.26 18.74
CA HIS A 440 -22.94 -16.60 19.03
C HIS A 440 -23.57 -17.21 20.31
N PRO A 441 -24.90 -17.43 20.38
CA PRO A 441 -25.57 -17.94 21.58
C PRO A 441 -25.13 -19.36 21.96
N TRP A 442 -24.53 -20.13 21.03
CA TRP A 442 -24.05 -21.49 21.25
C TRP A 442 -22.72 -21.60 22.01
N LEU A 443 -22.07 -20.47 22.34
CA LEU A 443 -20.85 -20.48 23.15
C LEU A 443 -21.10 -21.06 24.53
N THR A 444 -20.18 -21.91 24.97
CA THR A 444 -20.16 -22.51 26.31
C THR A 444 -19.87 -21.45 27.38
N ASP A 445 -20.31 -21.69 28.61
CA ASP A 445 -20.03 -20.79 29.74
C ASP A 445 -18.52 -20.54 29.93
N SER A 446 -17.69 -21.55 29.66
CA SER A 446 -16.23 -21.42 29.71
C SER A 446 -15.69 -20.46 28.64
N GLU A 447 -16.17 -20.56 27.40
CA GLU A 447 -15.76 -19.64 26.31
C GLU A 447 -16.24 -18.22 26.60
N ARG A 448 -17.46 -18.05 27.13
CA ARG A 448 -17.97 -16.75 27.58
C ARG A 448 -17.13 -16.15 28.69
N GLU A 449 -16.65 -16.96 29.64
CA GLU A 449 -15.72 -16.49 30.66
C GLU A 449 -14.36 -16.11 30.06
N GLN A 450 -13.82 -16.91 29.13
CA GLN A 450 -12.51 -16.66 28.52
C GLN A 450 -12.52 -15.39 27.67
N ILE A 451 -13.56 -15.17 26.86
CA ILE A 451 -13.66 -13.96 26.03
C ILE A 451 -13.81 -12.70 26.90
N CYS A 452 -14.53 -12.77 28.03
CA CYS A 452 -14.67 -11.64 28.95
C CYS A 452 -13.38 -11.29 29.69
N ARG A 453 -12.36 -12.17 29.72
CA ARG A 453 -11.05 -11.85 30.32
C ARG A 453 -10.20 -10.93 29.43
N LEU A 454 -10.58 -10.75 28.16
CA LEU A 454 -9.89 -9.88 27.22
C LEU A 454 -10.14 -8.39 27.50
N MET A 455 -11.18 -8.05 28.27
CA MET A 455 -11.47 -6.67 28.69
C MET A 455 -11.05 -6.41 30.13
N ASN A 456 -10.55 -5.20 30.39
CA ASN A 456 -10.20 -4.77 31.73
C ASN A 456 -11.34 -3.95 32.35
N PHE A 457 -12.04 -4.54 33.32
CA PHE A 457 -13.21 -3.94 33.97
C PHE A 457 -12.91 -2.60 34.67
N GLN A 458 -11.65 -2.34 35.06
CA GLN A 458 -11.24 -1.07 35.68
C GLN A 458 -11.22 0.09 34.67
N LYS A 459 -11.06 -0.23 33.39
CA LYS A 459 -10.92 0.73 32.29
C LYS A 459 -12.23 0.93 31.51
N LEU A 460 -13.35 0.42 32.01
CA LEU A 460 -14.66 0.69 31.44
C LEU A 460 -15.09 2.13 31.79
N SER A 461 -15.71 2.83 30.85
CA SER A 461 -16.44 4.06 31.16
C SER A 461 -17.67 3.78 32.01
N LEU A 462 -18.26 4.83 32.60
CA LEU A 462 -19.50 4.73 33.37
C LEU A 462 -20.66 4.18 32.52
N GLU A 463 -20.73 4.57 31.25
CA GLU A 463 -21.75 4.10 30.32
C GLU A 463 -21.56 2.62 30.01
N ALA A 464 -20.33 2.21 29.69
CA ALA A 464 -20.00 0.83 29.39
C ALA A 464 -20.20 -0.09 30.61
N SER A 465 -19.81 0.34 31.81
CA SER A 465 -20.00 -0.42 33.05
C SER A 465 -21.47 -0.55 33.45
N THR A 466 -22.28 0.50 33.23
CA THR A 466 -23.73 0.45 33.44
C THR A 466 -24.40 -0.54 32.49
N HIS A 467 -24.02 -0.49 31.20
CA HIS A 467 -24.52 -1.46 30.22
C HIS A 467 -24.11 -2.89 30.58
N ALA A 468 -22.84 -3.10 30.95
CA ALA A 468 -22.32 -4.41 31.37
C ALA A 468 -23.02 -4.96 32.62
N ALA A 469 -23.35 -4.11 33.58
CA ALA A 469 -24.06 -4.52 34.80
C ALA A 469 -25.48 -5.04 34.53
N GLN A 470 -26.10 -4.60 33.43
CA GLN A 470 -27.46 -5.00 33.01
C GLN A 470 -27.46 -6.08 31.93
N ASN A 471 -26.29 -6.49 31.44
CA ASN A 471 -26.17 -7.39 30.30
C ASN A 471 -26.29 -8.86 30.73
N GLU A 472 -27.45 -9.46 30.50
CA GLU A 472 -27.75 -10.86 30.85
C GLU A 472 -26.90 -11.89 30.08
N ARG A 473 -26.20 -11.49 29.02
CA ARG A 473 -25.31 -12.38 28.24
C ARG A 473 -23.96 -12.61 28.91
N LEU A 474 -23.57 -11.72 29.84
CA LEU A 474 -22.30 -11.83 30.56
C LEU A 474 -22.41 -12.85 31.72
N PRO A 475 -21.35 -13.61 32.01
CA PRO A 475 -21.32 -14.45 33.20
C PRO A 475 -21.52 -13.63 34.48
N LEU A 476 -22.27 -14.16 35.46
CA LEU A 476 -22.54 -13.47 36.73
C LEU A 476 -21.27 -12.98 37.45
N ARG A 477 -20.19 -13.77 37.37
CA ARG A 477 -18.88 -13.39 37.94
C ARG A 477 -18.35 -12.08 37.35
N VAL A 478 -18.52 -11.88 36.05
CA VAL A 478 -18.09 -10.67 35.33
C VAL A 478 -18.92 -9.47 35.77
N ILE A 479 -20.25 -9.63 35.84
CA ILE A 479 -21.18 -8.58 36.30
C ILE A 479 -20.80 -8.11 37.71
N VAL A 480 -20.52 -9.04 38.63
CA VAL A 480 -20.10 -8.72 40.01
C VAL A 480 -18.77 -7.96 40.02
N GLN A 481 -17.81 -8.32 39.16
CA GLN A 481 -16.53 -7.61 39.05
C GLN A 481 -16.70 -6.18 38.55
N VAL A 482 -17.54 -5.96 37.53
CA VAL A 482 -17.87 -4.62 37.02
C VAL A 482 -18.48 -3.77 38.14
N LEU A 483 -19.50 -4.28 38.83
CA LEU A 483 -20.15 -3.58 39.95
C LEU A 483 -19.17 -3.27 41.09
N PHE A 484 -18.24 -4.17 41.39
CA PHE A 484 -17.22 -3.96 42.40
C PHE A 484 -16.30 -2.77 42.06
N PHE A 485 -15.85 -2.67 40.80
CA PHE A 485 -14.99 -1.56 40.38
C PHE A 485 -15.74 -0.24 40.30
N GLU A 486 -17.02 -0.25 39.90
CA GLU A 486 -17.86 0.95 39.99
C GLU A 486 -18.04 1.42 41.44
N GLN A 487 -18.30 0.50 42.38
CA GLN A 487 -18.37 0.84 43.80
C GLN A 487 -17.03 1.42 44.31
N LEU A 488 -15.90 0.88 43.86
CA LEU A 488 -14.57 1.37 44.23
C LEU A 488 -14.30 2.78 43.67
N ARG A 489 -14.68 3.05 42.42
CA ARG A 489 -14.57 4.38 41.79
C ARG A 489 -15.42 5.40 42.53
N LEU A 490 -16.68 5.10 42.81
CA LEU A 490 -17.58 5.96 43.57
C LEU A 490 -16.99 6.29 44.95
N ARG A 491 -16.50 5.29 45.69
CA ARG A 491 -15.89 5.50 47.00
C ARG A 491 -14.65 6.41 46.91
N THR A 492 -13.83 6.21 45.88
CA THR A 492 -12.60 7.00 45.67
C THR A 492 -12.92 8.44 45.32
N SER A 493 -13.89 8.68 44.42
CA SER A 493 -14.37 10.02 44.07
C SER A 493 -14.97 10.75 45.27
N ILE A 494 -15.80 10.07 46.08
CA ILE A 494 -16.37 10.64 47.31
C ILE A 494 -15.25 11.01 48.30
N SER A 495 -14.28 10.11 48.50
CA SER A 495 -13.16 10.37 49.41
C SER A 495 -12.32 11.56 48.93
N SER A 496 -12.00 11.62 47.63
CA SER A 496 -11.27 12.75 47.04
C SER A 496 -12.04 14.07 47.17
N TRP A 497 -13.35 14.04 47.00
CA TRP A 497 -14.19 15.24 47.16
C TRP A 497 -14.17 15.74 48.61
N LEU A 498 -14.29 14.85 49.59
CA LEU A 498 -14.19 15.18 51.02
C LEU A 498 -12.82 15.81 51.38
N PHE A 499 -11.72 15.26 50.88
CA PHE A 499 -10.38 15.82 51.10
C PHE A 499 -10.16 17.19 50.43
N VAL A 500 -10.75 17.43 49.25
CA VAL A 500 -10.68 18.74 48.58
C VAL A 500 -11.50 19.78 49.34
N SER A 501 -12.68 19.40 49.86
CA SER A 501 -13.49 20.27 50.73
C SER A 501 -12.74 20.67 52.02
N ASP A 502 -12.06 19.73 52.67
CA ASP A 502 -11.29 20.01 53.89
C ASP A 502 -10.09 20.96 53.64
N ASN A 503 -9.43 20.87 52.48
CA ASN A 503 -8.31 21.76 52.11
C ASN A 503 -8.76 23.19 51.76
N VAL A 504 -9.99 23.37 51.24
CA VAL A 504 -10.57 24.71 51.01
C VAL A 504 -10.98 25.36 52.33
N GLU A 505 -11.40 24.58 53.34
CA GLU A 505 -11.65 25.09 54.70
C GLU A 505 -10.35 25.47 55.43
N HIS A 506 -9.25 24.74 55.22
CA HIS A 506 -7.96 25.03 55.88
C HIS A 506 -7.11 26.13 55.23
N SER A 507 -7.38 26.50 53.97
CA SER A 507 -6.64 27.56 53.27
C SER A 507 -7.12 28.98 53.58
N GLN A 508 -8.23 29.15 54.32
CA GLN A 508 -8.66 30.46 54.83
C GLN A 508 -7.96 30.91 56.13
N ASN A 509 -7.12 30.07 56.75
CA ASN A 509 -6.53 30.36 58.07
C ASN A 509 -5.00 30.53 58.12
N GLN A 510 -4.31 30.71 57.00
CA GLN A 510 -2.91 31.13 57.00
C GLN A 510 -2.68 32.38 56.16
N SER A 511 -2.69 33.55 56.82
CA SER A 511 -2.05 34.76 56.31
C SER A 511 -1.23 35.44 57.41
N SER A 512 0.09 35.39 57.30
CA SER A 512 1.03 36.34 57.90
C SER A 512 2.32 36.32 57.08
N GLY A 513 2.45 37.27 56.15
CA GLY A 513 3.64 37.49 55.33
C GLY A 513 3.33 38.38 54.11
N PRO A 514 3.92 39.59 53.98
CA PRO A 514 3.46 40.60 53.02
C PRO A 514 4.23 40.55 51.70
N GLY A 515 3.56 40.75 50.56
CA GLY A 515 4.25 41.10 49.32
C GLY A 515 3.49 40.89 48.00
N PHE A 516 2.92 42.00 47.50
CA PHE A 516 2.87 42.40 46.08
C PHE A 516 1.75 41.92 45.13
N LEU A 517 1.09 42.96 44.56
CA LEU A 517 0.35 43.13 43.31
C LEU A 517 -1.10 42.60 43.19
N LYS A 518 -2.02 43.52 43.52
CA LYS A 518 -3.46 43.50 43.22
C LYS A 518 -3.71 43.89 41.75
N GLY A 519 -4.34 43.02 40.98
CA GLY A 519 -5.09 43.37 39.75
C GLY A 519 -6.60 43.42 40.04
N PRO A 520 -7.39 44.33 39.45
CA PRO A 520 -8.70 44.70 39.99
C PRO A 520 -9.88 43.99 39.32
N HIS A 521 -10.06 42.67 39.46
CA HIS A 521 -11.33 42.00 39.08
C HIS A 521 -11.57 40.69 39.86
N GLN A 522 -11.60 40.73 41.19
CA GLN A 522 -12.04 39.60 42.01
C GLN A 522 -12.77 40.14 43.25
N GLY A 523 -14.06 40.40 43.11
CA GLY A 523 -14.91 40.85 44.22
C GLY A 523 -16.31 40.24 44.23
N GLU A 524 -16.83 39.83 43.06
CA GLU A 524 -18.20 39.29 42.96
C GLU A 524 -18.29 37.77 42.73
N MET A 525 -17.24 37.11 42.24
CA MET A 525 -17.26 35.65 41.99
C MET A 525 -17.09 34.75 43.23
N SER A 526 -16.71 35.31 44.38
CA SER A 526 -16.48 34.51 45.60
C SER A 526 -17.75 34.27 46.42
N ARG A 527 -18.76 35.17 46.35
CA ARG A 527 -20.03 34.94 47.06
C ARG A 527 -20.89 33.90 46.35
N ASP A 528 -20.99 33.99 45.02
CA ASP A 528 -21.80 33.06 44.21
C ASP A 528 -21.32 31.61 44.30
N ARG A 529 -20.01 31.38 44.45
CA ARG A 529 -19.46 30.03 44.64
C ARG A 529 -19.75 29.46 46.03
N VAL A 530 -19.76 30.29 47.07
CA VAL A 530 -20.05 29.84 48.45
C VAL A 530 -21.53 29.52 48.61
N THR A 531 -22.44 30.34 48.07
CA THR A 531 -23.88 30.00 48.04
C THR A 531 -24.16 28.77 47.18
N SER A 532 -23.47 28.59 46.05
CA SER A 532 -23.61 27.38 45.23
C SER A 532 -23.11 26.11 45.94
N ILE A 533 -22.13 26.20 46.84
CA ILE A 533 -21.62 25.06 47.61
C ILE A 533 -22.59 24.70 48.74
N GLU A 534 -23.19 25.69 49.41
CA GLU A 534 -24.18 25.46 50.47
C GLU A 534 -25.47 24.84 49.90
N ASP A 535 -25.96 25.32 48.75
CA ASP A 535 -27.11 24.75 48.02
C ASP A 535 -26.83 23.30 47.57
N MET A 536 -25.59 22.99 47.18
CA MET A 536 -25.18 21.62 46.83
C MET A 536 -25.10 20.72 48.06
N ARG A 537 -24.65 21.25 49.21
CA ARG A 537 -24.56 20.53 50.48
C ARG A 537 -25.95 20.16 51.01
N GLU A 538 -26.91 21.07 50.87
CA GLU A 538 -28.31 20.82 51.22
C GLU A 538 -28.92 19.73 50.33
N ARG A 539 -28.70 19.79 49.01
CA ARG A 539 -29.15 18.76 48.06
C ARG A 539 -28.54 17.37 48.32
N VAL A 540 -27.26 17.30 48.71
CA VAL A 540 -26.63 16.03 49.07
C VAL A 540 -27.24 15.46 50.35
N CYS A 541 -27.56 16.30 51.34
CA CYS A 541 -28.21 15.89 52.57
C CYS A 541 -29.64 15.38 52.32
N GLU A 542 -30.36 15.98 51.37
CA GLU A 542 -31.67 15.48 50.91
C GLU A 542 -31.55 14.13 50.19
N LEU A 543 -30.59 13.98 49.27
CA LEU A 543 -30.34 12.72 48.57
C LEU A 543 -29.90 11.59 49.50
N GLU A 544 -29.11 11.89 50.54
CA GLU A 544 -28.74 10.92 51.57
C GLU A 544 -29.95 10.47 52.38
N LYS A 545 -30.86 11.40 52.73
CA LYS A 545 -32.15 11.05 53.36
C LYS A 545 -33.01 10.17 52.46
N GLU A 546 -33.08 10.47 51.16
CA GLU A 546 -33.81 9.64 50.20
C GLU A 546 -33.19 8.26 50.04
N CYS A 547 -31.86 8.17 49.94
CA CYS A 547 -31.15 6.89 49.82
C CYS A 547 -31.28 6.05 51.10
N GLN A 548 -31.30 6.69 52.27
CA GLN A 548 -31.56 6.03 53.54
C GLN A 548 -33.02 5.55 53.64
N GLY A 549 -33.98 6.37 53.17
CA GLY A 549 -35.38 5.96 53.04
C GLY A 549 -35.54 4.76 52.12
N MET A 550 -34.84 4.75 50.98
CA MET A 550 -34.84 3.65 50.01
C MET A 550 -34.21 2.37 50.60
N LYS A 551 -33.15 2.48 51.40
CA LYS A 551 -32.58 1.35 52.17
C LYS A 551 -33.56 0.78 53.19
N ASP A 552 -34.36 1.64 53.84
CA ASP A 552 -35.34 1.21 54.84
C ASP A 552 -36.58 0.58 54.19
N GLU A 553 -37.02 1.10 53.04
CA GLU A 553 -37.98 0.47 52.12
C GLU A 553 -37.50 -0.90 51.68
N PHE A 554 -36.25 -1.01 51.20
CA PHE A 554 -35.64 -2.27 50.76
C PHE A 554 -35.56 -3.27 51.91
N ARG A 555 -35.20 -2.84 53.13
CA ARG A 555 -35.24 -3.67 54.34
C ARG A 555 -36.66 -4.14 54.68
N LYS A 556 -37.69 -3.30 54.49
CA LYS A 556 -39.10 -3.70 54.69
C LYS A 556 -39.53 -4.74 53.66
N ILE A 557 -39.15 -4.59 52.39
CA ILE A 557 -39.42 -5.54 51.31
C ILE A 557 -38.73 -6.89 51.57
N VAL A 558 -37.47 -6.88 52.01
CA VAL A 558 -36.70 -8.09 52.38
C VAL A 558 -37.29 -8.78 53.61
N LYS A 559 -37.77 -8.03 54.61
CA LYS A 559 -38.46 -8.58 55.79
C LYS A 559 -39.83 -9.17 55.45
N SER A 560 -40.56 -8.56 54.51
CA SER A 560 -41.84 -9.08 53.98
C SER A 560 -41.65 -10.39 53.22
N LYS A 561 -40.62 -10.50 52.37
CA LYS A 561 -40.25 -11.77 51.70
C LYS A 561 -39.78 -12.87 52.67
N ARG A 562 -39.11 -12.51 53.77
CA ARG A 562 -38.75 -13.48 54.84
C ARG A 562 -39.98 -13.99 55.61
N SER A 563 -41.03 -13.19 55.80
CA SER A 563 -42.25 -13.65 56.50
C SER A 563 -43.05 -14.67 55.66
N TRP A 564 -43.09 -14.50 54.33
CA TRP A 564 -43.67 -15.47 53.40
C TRP A 564 -42.89 -16.80 53.34
N ASN A 565 -41.56 -16.75 53.41
CA ASN A 565 -40.73 -17.96 53.45
C ASN A 565 -40.80 -18.74 54.78
N ILE A 566 -41.23 -18.11 55.87
CA ILE A 566 -41.46 -18.79 57.17
C ILE A 566 -42.87 -19.41 57.23
N PHE A 567 -43.86 -18.83 56.54
CA PHE A 567 -45.22 -19.40 56.47
C PHE A 567 -45.30 -20.68 55.61
N CYS A 568 -44.49 -20.78 54.55
CA CYS A 568 -44.44 -21.99 53.70
C CYS A 568 -43.65 -23.16 54.30
N ARG A 569 -42.85 -22.95 55.37
CA ARG A 569 -42.13 -24.04 56.06
C ARG A 569 -42.90 -24.69 57.23
N ARG A 570 -44.09 -24.18 57.60
CA ARG A 570 -44.86 -24.68 58.77
C ARG A 570 -46.04 -25.60 58.44
N LYS A 571 -46.19 -26.06 57.19
CA LYS A 571 -47.08 -27.17 56.80
C LYS A 571 -46.28 -28.36 56.28
N SER A 572 -45.55 -29.03 57.16
CA SER A 572 -45.10 -30.41 56.95
C SER A 572 -45.08 -31.11 58.30
N ASN A 573 -46.12 -31.91 58.58
CA ASN A 573 -46.13 -33.08 59.48
C ASN A 573 -47.57 -33.48 59.84
N ILE A 574 -48.11 -34.52 59.19
CA ILE A 574 -49.15 -35.43 59.72
C ILE A 574 -48.86 -36.86 59.15
N PRO A 575 -49.09 -37.97 59.92
CA PRO A 575 -48.28 -39.19 59.86
C PRO A 575 -48.88 -40.40 59.09
N LYS A 576 -48.12 -41.52 59.11
CA LYS A 576 -48.22 -42.77 58.34
C LYS A 576 -49.30 -43.80 58.78
N SER A 577 -49.87 -44.47 57.75
CA SER A 577 -50.17 -45.93 57.59
C SER A 577 -51.42 -46.55 58.29
N PRO A 578 -51.95 -47.75 57.88
CA PRO A 578 -51.37 -48.76 56.96
C PRO A 578 -52.28 -49.52 55.94
N LYS A 579 -51.60 -50.11 54.93
CA LYS A 579 -51.76 -51.41 54.20
C LYS A 579 -53.16 -51.99 53.89
N ASP A 580 -53.40 -52.39 52.63
CA ASP A 580 -53.18 -53.80 52.20
C ASP A 580 -53.22 -54.05 50.66
N CYS A 581 -52.82 -55.27 50.30
CA CYS A 581 -52.21 -55.74 49.04
C CYS A 581 -53.12 -56.24 47.88
N LYS A 582 -52.44 -56.52 46.74
CA LYS A 582 -52.78 -57.36 45.54
C LYS A 582 -53.63 -56.64 44.48
N GLY A 583 -53.39 -56.73 43.18
CA GLY A 583 -52.49 -57.48 42.28
C GLY A 583 -53.14 -57.37 40.88
N LYS A 584 -52.42 -57.11 39.78
CA LYS A 584 -52.04 -58.09 38.74
C LYS A 584 -51.66 -57.36 37.44
N SER A 585 -50.50 -57.73 36.89
CA SER A 585 -50.22 -58.12 35.50
C SER A 585 -50.93 -57.41 34.33
N LYS A 586 -50.13 -56.82 33.43
CA LYS A 586 -50.02 -57.32 32.04
C LYS A 586 -48.68 -56.95 31.39
N ARG A 587 -48.02 -57.99 30.87
CA ARG A 587 -46.87 -58.01 29.94
C ARG A 587 -47.32 -57.77 28.50
N THR A 588 -46.45 -57.17 27.69
CA THR A 588 -46.12 -57.48 26.27
C THR A 588 -44.78 -56.79 25.98
N SER A 589 -43.62 -57.46 26.00
CA SER A 589 -42.96 -58.33 24.98
C SER A 589 -42.51 -57.62 23.69
N ASP A 590 -41.17 -57.49 23.59
CA ASP A 590 -40.27 -57.76 22.44
C ASP A 590 -40.35 -56.84 21.20
N ARG A 591 -39.26 -56.43 20.52
CA ARG A 591 -38.01 -57.12 20.15
C ARG A 591 -36.85 -56.14 19.87
N ASN A 592 -35.63 -56.69 19.97
CA ASN A 592 -34.36 -56.23 19.41
C ASN A 592 -34.40 -56.00 17.88
N GLY A 593 -33.49 -55.15 17.40
CA GLY A 593 -33.05 -55.07 16.01
C GLY A 593 -31.71 -54.33 15.90
N GLU A 594 -30.66 -55.09 15.62
CA GLU A 594 -29.27 -54.68 15.39
C GLU A 594 -29.07 -53.89 14.08
N MET A 595 -28.04 -53.03 14.09
CA MET A 595 -26.93 -52.90 13.12
C MET A 595 -27.24 -52.69 11.61
N GLY A 596 -26.59 -51.66 11.05
CA GLY A 596 -26.44 -51.48 9.61
C GLY A 596 -25.51 -50.31 9.26
N CYS A 597 -24.27 -50.61 8.90
CA CYS A 597 -23.36 -49.74 8.18
C CYS A 597 -23.90 -49.46 6.77
N TYR A 598 -23.83 -48.21 6.31
CA TYR A 598 -23.17 -47.75 5.08
C TYR A 598 -23.04 -46.23 5.15
#